data_AF-A0A7S0HN71-F1
#
_entry.id   AF-A0A7S0HN71-F1
#
_cell.length_a   1.000
_cell.length_b   1.000
_cell.length_c   1.000
_cell.angle_alpha   90.00
_cell.angle_beta   90.00
_cell.angle_gamma   90.00
#
_symmetry.space_group_name_H-M   'P 1'
#
loop_
_entity.id
_entity.type
_entity.pdbx_description
1 polymer ?
#
loop_
_entity_poly.entity_id
_entity_poly.type
_entity_poly.pdbx_seq_one_letter_code
_entity_poly.pdbx_strand_id
1 'polypeptide(L)'
;AVSRVSVPLQAAEHYYVITDAMPEVEKSWPVIEDPASFTYIRQEGAGLMVGLFEGQAASWKEGGVPDDFAFGEIEGDQERILPFLRKAMERVPRTMEVGIKKVFCGPESFTPDLSPIIGPVPELDNYWVAAGMNSIGILTGGGVGR
;
A
#
# COMPACT_ATOMS: atom_id res chain seq x y z
N ALA A 1 -2.16 -9.13 22.12
CA ALA A 1 -3.03 -10.10 21.43
C ALA A 1 -3.76 -10.99 22.45
N VAL A 2 -5.06 -11.20 22.27
CA VAL A 2 -5.94 -11.98 23.18
C VAL A 2 -5.60 -13.48 23.18
N SER A 3 -4.99 -13.99 22.11
CA SER A 3 -4.72 -15.43 21.90
C SER A 3 -3.27 -15.86 22.15
N ARG A 4 -2.35 -14.97 22.58
CA ARG A 4 -0.89 -15.23 22.70
C ARG A 4 -0.21 -15.80 21.43
N VAL A 5 -0.89 -15.82 20.30
CA VAL A 5 -0.34 -16.19 18.99
C VAL A 5 0.54 -15.06 18.48
N SER A 6 1.73 -15.42 17.99
CA SER A 6 2.63 -14.49 17.31
C SER A 6 2.44 -14.63 15.80
N VAL A 7 2.09 -13.53 15.13
CA VAL A 7 2.02 -13.46 13.66
C VAL A 7 3.14 -12.52 13.21
N PRO A 8 4.18 -13.01 12.51
CA PRO A 8 5.33 -12.18 12.11
C PRO A 8 4.95 -11.25 10.95
N LEU A 9 4.33 -10.11 11.29
CA LEU A 9 4.05 -9.02 10.36
C LEU A 9 4.30 -7.67 11.03
N GLN A 10 4.57 -6.65 10.22
CA GLN A 10 4.81 -5.28 10.66
C GLN A 10 3.99 -4.32 9.80
N ALA A 11 3.34 -3.35 10.44
CA ALA A 11 2.77 -2.22 9.72
C ALA A 11 3.89 -1.35 9.16
N ALA A 12 3.86 -1.05 7.87
CA ALA A 12 4.79 -0.15 7.19
C ALA A 12 4.02 0.98 6.53
N GLU A 13 4.70 2.11 6.33
CA GLU A 13 4.17 3.24 5.58
C GLU A 13 3.98 2.87 4.10
N HIS A 14 2.82 3.22 3.53
CA HIS A 14 2.49 3.01 2.12
C HIS A 14 1.91 4.27 1.50
N TYR A 15 2.40 4.64 0.32
CA TYR A 15 2.16 5.96 -0.27
C TYR A 15 1.46 5.88 -1.61
N TYR A 16 0.58 6.86 -1.84
CA TYR A 16 0.16 7.24 -3.19
C TYR A 16 -0.17 8.73 -3.28
N VAL A 17 -0.07 9.27 -4.47
CA VAL A 17 -0.59 10.61 -4.79
C VAL A 17 -1.77 10.50 -5.75
N ILE A 18 -2.71 11.43 -5.64
CA ILE A 18 -3.81 11.62 -6.59
C ILE A 18 -3.60 12.96 -7.27
N THR A 19 -3.53 12.97 -8.59
CA THR A 19 -3.39 14.20 -9.39
C THR A 19 -4.70 14.97 -9.46
N ASP A 20 -4.62 16.22 -9.90
CA ASP A 20 -5.76 16.94 -10.44
C ASP A 20 -6.29 16.28 -11.72
N ALA A 21 -7.43 16.78 -12.19
CA ALA A 21 -8.08 16.26 -13.38
C ALA A 21 -7.18 16.40 -14.63
N MET A 22 -7.15 15.33 -15.43
CA MET A 22 -6.44 15.21 -16.69
C MET A 22 -7.47 14.79 -17.76
N PRO A 23 -7.93 15.72 -18.61
CA PRO A 23 -8.96 15.44 -19.63
C PRO A 23 -8.67 14.24 -20.54
N GLU A 24 -7.40 13.92 -20.73
CA GLU A 24 -6.88 12.80 -21.52
C GLU A 24 -6.97 11.44 -20.80
N VAL A 25 -7.27 11.40 -19.50
CA VAL A 25 -7.39 10.16 -18.72
C VAL A 25 -8.83 9.66 -18.75
N GLU A 26 -9.06 8.64 -19.57
CA GLU A 26 -10.36 7.99 -19.71
C GLU A 26 -10.56 6.85 -18.70
N LYS A 27 -11.81 6.41 -18.51
CA LYS A 27 -12.12 5.25 -17.64
C LYS A 27 -11.49 3.93 -18.09
N SER A 28 -11.14 3.83 -19.37
CA SER A 28 -10.45 2.69 -19.97
C SER A 28 -8.94 2.73 -19.77
N TRP A 29 -8.40 3.75 -19.10
CA TRP A 29 -6.97 3.87 -18.84
C TRP A 29 -6.44 2.60 -18.15
N PRO A 30 -5.39 1.97 -18.69
CA PRO A 30 -4.88 0.73 -18.14
C PRO A 30 -4.17 0.96 -16.80
N VAL A 31 -4.18 -0.07 -15.94
CA VAL A 31 -3.25 -0.10 -14.82
C VAL A 31 -1.84 -0.32 -15.38
N ILE A 32 -0.91 0.54 -14.97
CA ILE A 32 0.51 0.44 -15.29
C ILE A 32 1.23 -0.05 -14.05
N GLU A 33 1.99 -1.12 -14.18
CA GLU A 33 2.91 -1.62 -13.16
C GLU A 33 4.34 -1.41 -13.67
N ASP A 34 5.15 -0.68 -12.92
CA ASP A 34 6.58 -0.47 -13.22
C ASP A 34 7.44 -0.76 -11.97
N PRO A 35 7.80 -2.03 -11.76
CA PRO A 35 8.67 -2.43 -10.64
C PRO A 35 10.05 -1.79 -10.68
N ALA A 36 10.56 -1.40 -11.86
CA ALA A 36 11.88 -0.77 -11.98
C ALA A 36 11.89 0.65 -11.39
N SER A 37 10.74 1.31 -11.34
CA SER A 37 10.53 2.61 -10.72
C SER A 37 9.72 2.52 -9.42
N PHE A 38 9.50 1.31 -8.90
CA PHE A 38 8.75 1.06 -7.66
C PHE A 38 7.34 1.65 -7.68
N THR A 39 6.62 1.59 -8.81
CA THR A 39 5.32 2.27 -8.92
C THR A 39 4.26 1.44 -9.61
N TYR A 40 3.02 1.72 -9.23
CA TYR A 40 1.81 1.38 -9.97
C TYR A 40 0.99 2.65 -10.22
N ILE A 41 0.39 2.75 -11.41
CA ILE A 41 -0.37 3.92 -11.83
C ILE A 41 -1.72 3.45 -12.38
N ARG A 42 -2.80 4.08 -11.92
CA ARG A 42 -4.14 3.81 -12.43
C ARG A 42 -4.98 5.07 -12.45
N GLN A 43 -6.08 5.05 -13.19
CA GLN A 43 -7.07 6.11 -13.15
C GLN A 43 -7.73 6.18 -11.76
N GLU A 44 -7.91 7.41 -11.28
CA GLU A 44 -8.60 7.74 -10.04
C GLU A 44 -9.36 9.06 -10.21
N GLY A 45 -10.69 9.02 -10.06
CA GLY A 45 -11.54 10.17 -10.34
C GLY A 45 -11.41 10.66 -11.79
N ALA A 46 -10.94 11.89 -11.97
CA ALA A 46 -10.71 12.50 -13.29
C ALA A 46 -9.22 12.60 -13.64
N GLY A 47 -8.34 11.97 -12.87
CA GLY A 47 -6.89 12.01 -13.05
C GLY A 47 -6.25 10.65 -12.78
N LEU A 48 -5.02 10.65 -12.29
CA LEU A 48 -4.26 9.44 -11.98
C LEU A 48 -3.95 9.34 -10.49
N MET A 49 -3.93 8.10 -10.00
CA MET A 49 -3.27 7.73 -8.76
C MET A 49 -1.89 7.14 -9.12
N VAL A 50 -0.84 7.66 -8.50
CA VAL A 50 0.53 7.14 -8.60
C VAL A 50 0.91 6.60 -7.23
N GLY A 51 0.96 5.28 -7.10
CA GLY A 51 1.34 4.59 -5.88
C GLY A 51 2.79 4.12 -5.89
N LEU A 52 3.35 3.91 -4.70
CA LEU A 52 4.76 3.52 -4.51
C LEU A 52 4.88 2.19 -3.77
N PHE A 53 5.96 1.48 -4.07
CA PHE A 53 6.52 0.38 -3.30
C PHE A 53 8.03 0.60 -3.14
N GLU A 54 8.42 1.71 -2.54
CA GLU A 54 9.81 2.17 -2.54
C GLU A 54 10.77 1.15 -1.90
N GLY A 55 11.98 1.04 -2.44
CA GLY A 55 12.98 0.10 -1.93
C GLY A 55 13.48 0.40 -0.51
N GLN A 56 13.05 1.49 0.12
CA GLN A 56 13.38 1.90 1.48
C GLN A 56 12.11 2.28 2.24
N ALA A 57 11.29 1.28 2.58
CA ALA A 57 10.07 1.46 3.36
C ALA A 57 10.40 1.79 4.83
N ALA A 58 9.48 2.50 5.50
CA ALA A 58 9.56 2.78 6.92
C ALA A 58 8.55 1.93 7.71
N SER A 59 9.00 1.33 8.82
CA SER A 59 8.09 0.71 9.77
C SER A 59 7.25 1.79 10.47
N TRP A 60 5.99 1.48 10.73
CA TRP A 60 5.09 2.33 11.48
C TRP A 60 4.61 1.62 12.74
N LYS A 61 4.72 2.30 13.89
CA LYS A 61 4.23 1.81 15.19
C LYS A 61 4.73 0.40 15.53
N GLU A 62 6.05 0.21 15.60
CA GLU A 62 6.69 -1.07 15.97
C GLU A 62 6.24 -1.61 17.34
N GLY A 63 5.82 -0.73 18.25
CA GLY A 63 5.25 -1.10 19.55
C GLY A 63 3.78 -1.55 19.51
N GLY A 64 3.14 -1.52 18.34
CA GLY A 64 1.73 -1.84 18.15
C GLY A 64 0.93 -0.65 17.60
N VAL A 65 0.06 -0.95 16.63
CA VAL A 65 -0.95 -0.01 16.12
C VAL A 65 -2.03 0.18 17.19
N PRO A 66 -2.52 1.42 17.43
CA PRO A 66 -3.61 1.66 18.38
C PRO A 66 -4.88 0.87 18.04
N ASP A 67 -5.53 0.30 19.05
CA ASP A 67 -6.73 -0.54 18.89
C ASP A 67 -7.93 0.21 18.28
N ASP A 68 -7.95 1.54 18.41
CA ASP A 68 -8.99 2.43 17.89
C ASP A 68 -8.64 3.07 16.53
N PHE A 69 -7.50 2.71 15.93
CA PHE A 69 -7.10 3.22 14.63
C PHE A 69 -7.91 2.56 13.50
N ALA A 70 -8.78 3.33 12.86
CA ALA A 70 -9.52 2.91 11.68
C ALA A 70 -9.79 4.11 10.77
N PHE A 71 -9.83 3.89 9.45
CA PHE A 71 -10.08 4.91 8.42
C PHE A 71 -9.15 6.15 8.52
N GLY A 72 -7.97 5.97 9.13
CA GLY A 72 -7.00 7.02 9.37
C GLY A 72 -5.92 7.09 8.29
N GLU A 73 -5.25 8.23 8.26
CA GLU A 73 -4.02 8.47 7.51
C GLU A 73 -2.87 8.63 8.50
N ILE A 74 -1.66 8.37 8.06
CA ILE A 74 -0.45 8.62 8.84
C ILE A 74 0.32 9.79 8.21
N GLU A 75 1.08 10.53 9.02
CA GLU A 75 1.76 11.76 8.56
C GLU A 75 2.73 11.48 7.41
N GLY A 76 3.48 10.38 7.53
CA GLY A 76 4.47 9.94 6.56
C GLY A 76 5.68 10.88 6.43
N ASP A 77 6.72 10.37 5.79
CA ASP A 77 7.95 11.10 5.48
C ASP A 77 7.96 11.50 4.00
N GLN A 78 7.45 12.71 3.74
CA GLN A 78 7.36 13.24 2.37
C GLN A 78 8.73 13.49 1.75
N GLU A 79 9.75 13.83 2.56
CA GLU A 79 11.10 14.07 2.05
C GLU A 79 11.75 12.78 1.57
N ARG A 80 11.55 11.68 2.31
CA ARG A 80 12.03 10.34 1.93
C ARG A 80 11.39 9.83 0.64
N ILE A 81 10.09 10.03 0.46
CA ILE A 81 9.37 9.49 -0.71
C ILE A 81 9.50 10.36 -1.96
N LEU A 82 9.85 11.64 -1.83
CA LEU A 82 9.89 12.58 -2.96
C LEU A 82 10.78 12.13 -4.14
N PRO A 83 12.00 11.58 -3.93
CA PRO A 83 12.82 11.08 -5.03
C PRO A 83 12.18 9.90 -5.77
N PHE A 84 11.56 8.97 -5.04
CA PHE A 84 10.85 7.83 -5.62
C PHE A 84 9.61 8.28 -6.38
N LEU A 85 8.85 9.22 -5.81
CA LEU A 85 7.67 9.78 -6.44
C LEU A 85 8.01 10.50 -7.75
N ARG A 86 9.06 11.34 -7.76
CA ARG A 86 9.53 11.99 -9.00
C ARG A 86 9.87 10.94 -10.06
N LYS A 87 10.60 9.90 -9.67
CA LYS A 87 10.98 8.81 -10.59
C LYS A 87 9.77 8.07 -11.15
N ALA A 88 8.79 7.75 -10.30
CA ALA A 88 7.55 7.12 -10.69
C ALA A 88 6.75 7.98 -11.68
N MET A 89 6.66 9.29 -11.41
CA MET A 89 5.92 10.25 -12.25
C MET A 89 6.56 10.46 -13.63
N GLU A 90 7.86 10.20 -13.80
CA GLU A 90 8.50 10.18 -15.13
C GLU A 90 7.88 9.14 -16.07
N ARG A 91 7.24 8.08 -15.53
CA ARG A 91 6.58 7.06 -16.35
C ARG A 91 5.40 7.61 -17.14
N VAL A 92 4.69 8.59 -16.58
CA VAL A 92 3.62 9.36 -17.22
C VAL A 92 3.91 10.85 -17.00
N PRO A 93 4.77 11.46 -17.84
CA PRO A 93 5.34 12.79 -17.58
C PRO A 93 4.30 13.88 -17.30
N ARG A 94 3.11 13.74 -17.89
CA ARG A 94 1.98 14.64 -17.68
C ARG A 94 1.58 14.82 -16.21
N THR A 95 1.81 13.79 -15.38
CA THR A 95 1.57 13.86 -13.93
C THR A 95 2.42 14.93 -13.24
N MET A 96 3.59 15.29 -13.80
CA MET A 96 4.47 16.34 -13.26
C MET A 96 4.03 17.77 -13.64
N GLU A 97 3.09 17.90 -14.58
CA GLU A 97 2.62 19.19 -15.09
C GLU A 97 1.26 19.61 -14.50
N VAL A 98 0.59 18.69 -13.81
CA VAL A 98 -0.70 18.91 -13.16
C VAL A 98 -0.53 19.02 -11.65
N GLY A 99 -1.50 19.64 -10.98
CA GLY A 99 -1.49 19.72 -9.53
C GLY A 99 -1.68 18.36 -8.87
N ILE A 100 -1.38 18.30 -7.57
CA ILE A 100 -1.62 17.13 -6.71
C ILE A 100 -2.79 17.45 -5.80
N LYS A 101 -3.85 16.66 -5.91
CA LYS A 101 -5.05 16.77 -5.08
C LYS A 101 -4.84 16.18 -3.69
N LYS A 102 -4.07 15.09 -3.60
CA LYS A 102 -3.81 14.39 -2.34
C LYS A 102 -2.45 13.71 -2.37
N VAL A 103 -1.73 13.82 -1.27
CA VAL A 103 -0.63 12.92 -0.90
C VAL A 103 -1.16 12.11 0.27
N PHE A 104 -1.26 10.79 0.08
CA PHE A 104 -1.74 9.87 1.11
C PHE A 104 -0.58 9.04 1.63
N CYS A 105 -0.58 8.82 2.94
CA CYS A 105 0.20 7.77 3.57
C CYS A 105 -0.72 6.97 4.51
N GLY A 106 -0.66 5.64 4.41
CA GLY A 106 -1.43 4.73 5.25
C GLY A 106 -0.60 3.54 5.68
N PRO A 107 -0.99 2.85 6.76
CA PRO A 107 -0.29 1.65 7.21
C PRO A 107 -0.74 0.43 6.40
N GLU A 108 0.23 -0.37 5.97
CA GLU A 108 -0.01 -1.67 5.34
C GLU A 108 0.80 -2.77 6.03
N SER A 109 0.27 -3.99 6.06
CA SER A 109 0.87 -5.13 6.74
C SER A 109 1.86 -5.86 5.82
N PHE A 110 3.12 -5.94 6.25
CA PHE A 110 4.16 -6.67 5.55
C PHE A 110 4.72 -7.85 6.37
N THR A 111 4.93 -8.98 5.69
CA THR A 111 5.61 -10.16 6.23
C THR A 111 7.08 -10.19 5.80
N PRO A 112 7.98 -10.85 6.55
CA PRO A 112 9.41 -10.87 6.24
C PRO A 112 9.78 -11.43 4.86
N ASP A 113 8.94 -12.31 4.31
CA ASP A 113 9.17 -12.98 3.02
C ASP A 113 8.19 -12.55 1.92
N LEU A 114 7.36 -11.52 2.18
CA LEU A 114 6.33 -11.00 1.29
C LEU A 114 5.25 -12.03 0.91
N SER A 115 5.15 -13.15 1.62
CA SER A 115 4.07 -14.12 1.47
C SER A 115 3.01 -13.93 2.56
N PRO A 116 1.71 -14.06 2.26
CA PRO A 116 0.68 -13.98 3.27
C PRO A 116 0.76 -15.17 4.23
N ILE A 117 0.38 -14.94 5.49
CA ILE A 117 0.34 -15.97 6.52
C ILE A 117 -1.10 -16.50 6.60
N ILE A 118 -1.30 -17.70 6.07
CA ILE A 118 -2.63 -18.31 5.94
C ILE A 118 -2.60 -19.75 6.43
N GLY A 119 -3.52 -20.10 7.33
CA GLY A 119 -3.75 -21.48 7.75
C GLY A 119 -3.88 -21.66 9.26
N PRO A 120 -3.82 -22.92 9.73
CA PRO A 120 -3.97 -23.23 11.14
C PRO A 120 -2.73 -22.83 11.93
N VAL A 121 -2.95 -22.28 13.13
CA VAL A 121 -1.88 -21.93 14.06
C VAL A 121 -1.48 -23.17 14.87
N PRO A 122 -0.19 -23.51 14.98
CA PRO A 122 0.24 -24.76 15.60
C PRO A 122 0.05 -24.79 17.14
N GLU A 123 -0.02 -23.63 17.80
CA GLU A 123 -0.14 -23.54 19.26
C GLU A 123 -1.58 -23.67 19.78
N LEU A 124 -2.60 -23.60 18.91
CA LEU A 124 -4.01 -23.54 19.32
C LEU A 124 -4.93 -24.36 18.40
N ASP A 125 -5.73 -25.24 19.00
CA ASP A 125 -6.78 -25.96 18.28
C ASP A 125 -7.87 -25.00 17.79
N ASN A 126 -8.35 -25.22 16.56
CA ASN A 126 -9.43 -24.44 15.92
C ASN A 126 -9.16 -22.93 15.78
N TYR A 127 -7.89 -22.49 15.73
CA TYR A 127 -7.50 -21.08 15.59
C TYR A 127 -6.71 -20.79 14.31
N TRP A 128 -7.34 -20.28 13.26
CA TRP A 128 -6.69 -20.02 11.97
C TRP A 128 -6.31 -18.53 11.81
N VAL A 129 -5.30 -18.27 10.98
CA VAL A 129 -4.86 -16.91 10.61
C VAL A 129 -4.99 -16.74 9.10
N ALA A 130 -5.35 -15.53 8.68
CA ALA A 130 -5.26 -15.04 7.31
C ALA A 130 -4.84 -13.56 7.37
N ALA A 131 -3.53 -13.30 7.37
CA ALA A 131 -2.96 -11.99 7.67
C ALA A 131 -1.70 -11.70 6.83
N GLY A 132 -1.24 -10.44 6.86
CA GLY A 132 0.01 -10.03 6.21
C GLY A 132 -0.08 -10.09 4.68
N MET A 133 -1.13 -9.50 4.11
CA MET A 133 -1.40 -9.60 2.67
C MET A 133 -0.54 -8.64 1.82
N ASN A 134 0.47 -7.97 2.38
CA ASN A 134 1.52 -7.26 1.63
C ASN A 134 0.97 -6.30 0.55
N SER A 135 -0.05 -5.50 0.87
CA SER A 135 -0.71 -4.57 -0.06
C SER A 135 -1.49 -5.22 -1.22
N ILE A 136 -1.64 -6.55 -1.24
CA ILE A 136 -2.41 -7.28 -2.25
C ILE A 136 -3.70 -7.89 -1.69
N GLY A 137 -4.13 -7.50 -0.49
CA GLY A 137 -5.31 -8.05 0.18
C GLY A 137 -6.62 -7.89 -0.60
N ILE A 138 -6.77 -6.80 -1.37
CA ILE A 138 -7.93 -6.62 -2.27
C ILE A 138 -7.88 -7.60 -3.45
N LEU A 139 -6.70 -7.89 -3.98
CA LEU A 139 -6.51 -8.81 -5.11
C LEU A 139 -6.70 -10.27 -4.68
N THR A 140 -6.18 -10.63 -3.51
CA THR A 140 -6.14 -12.03 -3.04
C THR A 140 -7.30 -12.41 -2.12
N GLY A 141 -7.98 -11.46 -1.49
CA GLY A 141 -8.97 -11.71 -0.45
C GLY A 141 -10.10 -12.66 -0.88
N GLY A 142 -10.59 -12.54 -2.11
CA GLY A 142 -11.60 -13.45 -2.64
C GLY A 142 -11.10 -14.90 -2.80
N GLY A 143 -9.82 -15.09 -3.11
CA GLY A 143 -9.19 -16.41 -3.20
C GLY A 143 -8.89 -17.00 -1.83
N VAL A 144 -8.43 -16.17 -0.89
CA VAL A 144 -8.12 -16.58 0.49
C VAL A 144 -9.38 -16.99 1.27
N GLY A 145 -10.51 -16.33 1.02
CA GLY A 145 -11.77 -16.60 1.71
C GLY A 145 -12.51 -17.86 1.24
N ARG A 146 -12.06 -18.52 0.17
CA ARG A 146 -12.71 -19.71 -0.41
C ARG A 146 -12.16 -20.99 0.22
#